data_AF-A0A374URG2-F1
#
_entry.id   AF-A0A374URG2-F1
#
_cell.length_a   1.000
_cell.length_b   1.000
_cell.length_c   1.000
_cell.angle_alpha   90.00
_cell.angle_beta   90.00
_cell.angle_gamma   90.00
#
_symmetry.space_group_name_H-M   'P 1'
#
loop_
_entity.id
_entity.type
_entity.pdbx_description
1 polymer ?
#
loop_
_entity_poly.entity_id
_entity_poly.type
_entity_poly.pdbx_seq_one_letter_code
_entity_poly.pdbx_strand_id
1 'polypeptide(L)'
;MKYKVEIVIDEEKVINDDIYDPKEMYEYIKNMFRRFDLPEIKTDKPYHLIFTDKGRSRDYGALWRVILDLYDMDWFKNYAVKYFWHNKSNGSIEDIMLGLNKCRKK
;
A
#
# COMPACT_ATOMS: atom_id res chain seq x y z
N MET A 1 17.44 0.95 2.19
CA MET A 1 15.98 1.03 2.41
C MET A 1 15.68 2.25 3.23
N LYS A 2 15.20 3.31 2.57
CA LYS A 2 14.84 4.61 3.13
C LYS A 2 13.34 4.76 3.33
N TYR A 3 12.54 4.06 2.53
CA TYR A 3 11.10 4.22 2.44
C TYR A 3 10.41 2.87 2.56
N LYS A 4 9.24 2.85 3.20
CA LYS A 4 8.34 1.69 3.16
C LYS A 4 6.88 2.13 3.09
N VAL A 5 6.07 1.29 2.47
CA VAL A 5 4.61 1.41 2.38
C VAL A 5 4.01 0.27 3.16
N GLU A 6 3.13 0.59 4.10
CA GLU A 6 2.39 -0.37 4.92
C GLU A 6 0.92 -0.37 4.50
N ILE A 7 0.39 -1.55 4.19
CA ILE A 7 -0.99 -1.77 3.75
C ILE A 7 -1.62 -2.89 4.59
N VAL A 8 -2.83 -2.64 5.09
CA VAL A 8 -3.70 -3.65 5.72
C VAL A 8 -5.10 -3.49 5.14
N ILE A 9 -5.71 -4.63 4.79
CA ILE A 9 -7.08 -4.74 4.26
C ILE A 9 -7.99 -5.29 5.36
N ASP A 10 -9.22 -4.81 5.43
CA ASP A 10 -10.30 -5.33 6.28
C ASP A 10 -10.81 -6.66 5.72
N GLU A 11 -10.15 -7.76 6.07
CA GLU A 11 -10.50 -9.08 5.57
C GLU A 11 -11.88 -9.54 6.07
N GLU A 12 -12.25 -9.22 7.31
CA GLU A 12 -13.58 -9.55 7.83
C GLU A 12 -14.65 -8.89 6.96
N LYS A 13 -14.46 -7.61 6.60
CA LYS A 13 -15.37 -6.93 5.69
C LYS A 13 -15.36 -7.55 4.28
N VAL A 14 -14.19 -7.89 3.74
CA VAL A 14 -14.11 -8.53 2.41
C VAL A 14 -14.88 -9.85 2.39
N ILE A 15 -14.68 -10.70 3.40
CA ILE A 15 -15.37 -11.99 3.53
C ILE A 15 -16.88 -11.79 3.70
N ASN A 16 -17.30 -10.83 4.52
CA ASN A 16 -18.72 -10.58 4.78
C ASN A 16 -19.45 -9.97 3.58
N ASP A 17 -18.78 -9.13 2.80
CA ASP A 17 -19.37 -8.50 1.61
C ASP A 17 -19.48 -9.50 0.43
N ASP A 18 -18.63 -10.54 0.39
CA ASP A 18 -18.61 -11.61 -0.64
C ASP A 18 -18.52 -11.09 -2.10
N ILE A 19 -17.88 -9.93 -2.29
CA ILE A 19 -17.65 -9.31 -3.61
C ILE A 19 -16.27 -9.67 -4.17
N TYR A 20 -15.28 -9.82 -3.30
CA TYR A 20 -13.88 -10.08 -3.66
C TYR A 20 -13.32 -11.24 -2.85
N ASP A 21 -12.35 -11.96 -3.43
CA ASP A 21 -11.55 -12.93 -2.68
C ASP A 21 -10.32 -12.22 -2.04
N PRO A 22 -10.10 -12.35 -0.71
CA PRO A 22 -8.97 -11.71 -0.05
C PRO A 22 -7.61 -12.05 -0.66
N LYS A 23 -7.41 -13.32 -1.05
CA LYS A 23 -6.13 -13.77 -1.61
C LYS A 23 -5.89 -13.14 -2.98
N GLU A 24 -6.90 -13.02 -3.82
CA GLU A 24 -6.82 -12.30 -5.09
C GLU A 24 -6.48 -10.82 -4.89
N MET A 25 -7.10 -10.14 -3.92
CA MET A 25 -6.78 -8.75 -3.59
C MET A 25 -5.32 -8.58 -3.17
N TYR A 26 -4.83 -9.46 -2.28
CA TYR A 26 -3.43 -9.41 -1.83
C TYR A 26 -2.46 -9.70 -2.99
N GLU A 27 -2.73 -10.69 -3.84
CA GLU A 27 -1.90 -10.97 -5.00
C GLU A 27 -1.93 -9.83 -6.03
N TYR A 28 -3.08 -9.17 -6.21
CA TYR A 28 -3.19 -7.98 -7.06
C TYR A 28 -2.25 -6.88 -6.57
N ILE A 29 -2.31 -6.53 -5.27
CA ILE A 29 -1.43 -5.53 -4.66
C ILE A 29 0.04 -5.93 -4.83
N LYS A 30 0.41 -7.17 -4.49
CA LYS A 30 1.79 -7.67 -4.65
C LYS A 30 2.28 -7.55 -6.08
N ASN A 31 1.44 -7.87 -7.06
CA ASN A 31 1.79 -7.77 -8.48
C ASN A 31 2.06 -6.32 -8.91
N MET A 32 1.32 -5.33 -8.37
CA MET A 32 1.60 -3.92 -8.65
C MET A 32 3.01 -3.51 -8.22
N PHE A 33 3.45 -3.89 -7.02
CA PHE A 33 4.81 -3.61 -6.55
C PHE A 33 5.87 -4.43 -7.29
N ARG A 34 5.58 -5.71 -7.59
CA ARG A 34 6.48 -6.60 -8.34
C ARG A 34 6.80 -6.07 -9.73
N ARG A 35 5.86 -5.39 -10.40
CA ARG A 35 6.09 -4.73 -11.72
C ARG A 35 7.21 -3.69 -11.70
N PHE A 36 7.45 -3.07 -10.55
CA PHE A 36 8.54 -2.10 -10.36
C PHE A 36 9.75 -2.70 -9.64
N ASP A 37 9.73 -4.02 -9.40
CA ASP A 37 10.80 -4.73 -8.71
C ASP A 37 11.06 -4.09 -7.33
N LEU A 38 9.96 -3.79 -6.64
CA LEU A 38 9.91 -3.30 -5.26
C LEU A 38 9.64 -4.47 -4.32
N PRO A 39 10.57 -4.82 -3.42
CA PRO A 39 10.45 -6.01 -2.58
C PRO A 39 9.39 -5.86 -1.50
N GLU A 40 8.72 -6.97 -1.22
CA GLU A 40 7.89 -7.17 -0.03
C GLU A 40 8.78 -7.59 1.16
N ILE A 41 8.61 -6.94 2.30
CA ILE A 41 9.14 -7.40 3.58
C ILE A 41 8.14 -8.40 4.14
N LYS A 42 8.51 -9.68 4.17
CA LYS A 42 7.67 -10.73 4.75
C LYS A 42 7.47 -10.46 6.24
N THR A 43 6.23 -10.59 6.68
CA THR A 43 5.86 -10.49 8.08
C THR A 43 5.19 -11.81 8.50
N ASP A 44 5.22 -12.11 9.80
CA ASP A 44 4.49 -13.28 10.33
C ASP A 44 2.97 -13.10 10.28
N LYS A 45 2.50 -11.91 9.87
CA LYS A 45 1.08 -11.58 9.73
C LYS A 45 0.68 -11.74 8.27
N PRO A 46 -0.14 -12.74 7.91
CA PRO A 46 -0.50 -13.04 6.51
C PRO A 46 -1.22 -11.89 5.79
N TYR A 47 -1.73 -10.91 6.55
CA TYR A 47 -2.62 -9.83 6.10
C TYR A 47 -2.01 -8.44 6.26
N HIS A 48 -0.69 -8.39 6.30
CA HIS A 48 0.05 -7.17 6.51
C HIS A 48 1.14 -7.06 5.45
N LEU A 49 0.85 -6.25 4.43
CA LEU A 49 1.78 -6.06 3.33
C LEU A 49 2.68 -4.87 3.65
N ILE A 50 3.99 -5.11 3.56
CA ILE A 50 5.00 -4.06 3.68
C ILE A 50 5.90 -4.12 2.45
N PHE A 51 5.98 -3.02 1.70
CA PHE A 51 6.87 -2.88 0.55
C PHE A 51 7.90 -1.80 0.79
N THR A 52 9.07 -1.88 0.17
CA THR A 52 10.18 -0.96 0.43
C THR A 52 11.05 -0.70 -0.80
N ASP A 53 11.82 0.39 -0.78
CA ASP A 53 12.78 0.72 -1.83
C ASP A 53 14.02 -0.18 -1.78
N LYS A 54 14.71 -0.32 -2.90
CA LYS A 54 16.03 -0.98 -2.97
C LYS A 54 17.19 0.00 -2.90
N GLY A 55 16.92 1.27 -2.59
CA GLY A 55 17.91 2.34 -2.60
C GLY A 55 18.24 2.91 -3.98
N ARG A 56 17.50 2.53 -5.03
CA ARG A 56 17.68 3.12 -6.37
C ARG A 56 17.00 4.48 -6.42
N SER A 57 17.56 5.43 -7.17
CA SER A 57 16.99 6.79 -7.34
C SER A 57 15.53 6.77 -7.80
N ARG A 58 15.17 5.81 -8.67
CA ARG A 58 13.81 5.65 -9.21
C ARG A 58 12.79 5.04 -8.25
N ASP A 59 13.22 4.43 -7.15
CA ASP A 59 12.33 3.64 -6.29
C ASP A 59 11.30 4.50 -5.56
N TYR A 60 11.68 5.72 -5.17
CA TYR A 60 10.74 6.67 -4.56
C TYR A 60 9.55 6.95 -5.49
N GLY A 61 9.84 7.31 -6.75
CA GLY A 61 8.79 7.55 -7.74
C GLY A 61 7.97 6.30 -8.05
N ALA A 62 8.61 5.12 -8.08
CA ALA A 62 7.92 3.86 -8.30
C ALA A 62 6.97 3.49 -7.14
N LEU A 63 7.38 3.69 -5.89
CA LEU A 63 6.52 3.51 -4.73
C LEU A 63 5.31 4.45 -4.80
N TRP A 64 5.54 5.74 -5.05
CA TRP A 64 4.46 6.72 -5.18
C TRP A 64 3.54 6.46 -6.36
N ARG A 65 4.08 5.90 -7.46
CA ARG A 65 3.25 5.48 -8.60
C ARG A 65 2.24 4.42 -8.19
N VAL A 66 2.70 3.34 -7.55
CA VAL A 66 1.81 2.28 -7.05
C VAL A 66 0.85 2.83 -5.99
N ILE A 67 1.34 3.76 -5.15
CA ILE A 67 0.50 4.38 -4.12
C ILE A 67 -0.70 5.12 -4.73
N LEU A 68 -0.44 5.98 -5.71
CA LEU A 68 -1.50 6.76 -6.35
C LEU A 68 -2.44 5.85 -7.15
N ASP A 69 -1.91 4.87 -7.87
CA ASP A 69 -2.72 3.91 -8.63
C ASP A 69 -3.68 3.13 -7.69
N LEU A 70 -3.23 2.69 -6.51
CA LEU A 70 -4.08 2.02 -5.51
C LEU A 70 -5.11 2.97 -4.90
N TYR A 71 -4.72 4.19 -4.55
CA TYR A 71 -5.63 5.18 -3.98
C TYR A 71 -6.77 5.54 -4.94
N ASP A 72 -6.53 5.51 -6.25
CA ASP A 72 -7.55 5.78 -7.27
C ASP A 72 -8.60 4.65 -7.39
N MET A 73 -8.33 3.47 -6.82
CA MET A 73 -9.26 2.34 -6.88
C MET A 73 -10.30 2.42 -5.76
N ASP A 74 -11.58 2.42 -6.14
CA ASP A 74 -12.69 2.49 -5.17
C ASP A 74 -12.73 1.28 -4.23
N TRP A 75 -12.48 0.07 -4.74
CA TRP A 75 -12.39 -1.13 -3.92
C TRP A 75 -11.30 -0.98 -2.84
N PHE A 76 -10.13 -0.45 -3.20
CA PHE A 76 -9.02 -0.33 -2.26
C PHE A 76 -9.37 0.64 -1.14
N LYS A 77 -9.94 1.80 -1.49
CA LYS A 77 -10.40 2.78 -0.51
C LYS A 77 -11.48 2.22 0.43
N ASN A 78 -12.33 1.32 -0.06
CA ASN A 78 -13.42 0.71 0.72
C ASN A 78 -12.92 -0.30 1.76
N TYR A 79 -11.81 -1.00 1.48
CA TYR A 79 -11.31 -2.07 2.34
C TYR A 79 -9.97 -1.77 3.03
N ALA A 80 -9.22 -0.74 2.63
CA ALA A 80 -7.94 -0.42 3.27
C ALA A 80 -8.16 0.21 4.66
N VAL A 81 -7.68 -0.46 5.71
CA VAL A 81 -7.72 0.03 7.11
C VAL A 81 -6.40 0.67 7.54
N LYS A 82 -5.30 0.28 6.90
CA LYS A 82 -4.01 0.97 7.05
C LYS A 82 -3.43 1.25 5.70
N TYR A 83 -2.99 2.48 5.53
CA TYR A 83 -2.24 2.88 4.36
C TYR A 83 -1.22 3.96 4.71
N PHE A 84 -0.01 3.53 5.07
CA PHE A 84 1.01 4.42 5.64
C PHE A 84 2.27 4.47 4.79
N TRP A 85 2.78 5.68 4.63
CA TRP A 85 4.10 5.97 4.14
C TRP A 85 5.04 6.15 5.32
N HIS A 86 6.17 5.47 5.30
CA HIS A 86 7.21 5.65 6.31
C HIS A 86 8.50 6.10 5.65
N ASN A 87 9.08 7.17 6.16
CA ASN A 87 10.37 7.69 5.75
C ASN A 87 11.39 7.51 6.88
N LYS A 88 12.28 6.52 6.72
CA LYS A 88 13.32 6.22 7.70
C LYS A 88 14.35 7.34 7.82
N SER A 89 14.51 8.19 6.79
CA SER A 89 15.54 9.24 6.77
C SER A 89 15.26 10.34 7.79
N ASN A 90 13.99 10.65 8.04
CA ASN A 90 13.55 11.67 9.00
C ASN A 90 12.63 11.11 10.09
N GLY A 91 12.33 9.81 10.07
CA GLY A 91 11.44 9.14 11.01
C GLY A 91 9.95 9.45 10.79
N SER A 92 9.55 10.12 9.70
CA SER A 92 8.15 10.47 9.48
C SER A 92 7.31 9.24 9.13
N ILE A 93 6.08 9.24 9.65
CA ILE A 93 5.03 8.28 9.31
C ILE A 93 3.80 9.10 8.93
N GLU A 94 3.27 8.84 7.73
CA GLU A 94 2.20 9.62 7.13
C GLU A 94 1.07 8.69 6.71
N ASP A 95 -0.15 9.03 7.12
CA ASP A 95 -1.36 8.38 6.60
C ASP A 95 -1.61 8.88 5.17
N ILE A 96 -1.45 7.97 4.20
CA ILE A 96 -1.54 8.27 2.78
C ILE A 96 -2.99 8.62 2.42
N MET A 97 -3.97 7.89 2.95
CA MET A 97 -5.39 8.15 2.68
C MET A 97 -5.77 9.56 3.14
N LEU A 98 -5.41 9.92 4.37
CA LEU A 98 -5.68 11.23 4.94
C LEU A 98 -4.96 12.34 4.16
N GLY A 99 -3.70 12.12 3.79
CA GLY A 99 -2.91 13.08 3.02
C GLY A 99 -3.51 13.37 1.65
N LEU A 100 -3.83 12.34 0.87
CA LEU A 100 -4.38 12.48 -0.48
C LEU A 100 -5.80 13.06 -0.47
N ASN A 101 -6.63 12.67 0.51
CA ASN A 101 -7.96 13.26 0.71
C ASN A 101 -7.90 14.77 0.97
N LYS A 102 -6.88 15.26 1.68
CA LYS A 102 -6.68 16.71 1.90
C LYS A 102 -6.23 17.43 0.62
N CYS A 103 -5.35 16.82 -0.16
CA CYS A 103 -4.82 17.41 -1.39
C CYS A 103 -5.87 17.51 -2.51
N ARG A 104 -6.81 16.56 -2.59
CA ARG A 104 -7.82 16.47 -3.66
C ARG A 104 -9.16 17.14 -3.36
N LYS A 105 -9.38 17.62 -2.14
CA LYS A 105 -10.57 18.43 -1.77
C LYS A 105 -10.43 19.91 -2.17
N LYS A 106 -9.59 20.22 -3.17
CA LYS A 106 -9.43 21.57 -3.74
C LYS A 106 -10.08 21.66 -5.10
#